data_AF-A0A0H4WRX5-F1
#
_entry.id   AF-A0A0H4WRX5-F1
#
_cell.length_a   1.000
_cell.length_b   1.000
_cell.length_c   1.000
_cell.angle_alpha   90.00
_cell.angle_beta   90.00
_cell.angle_gamma   90.00
#
_symmetry.space_group_name_H-M   'P 1'
#
loop_
_entity.id
_entity.type
_entity.pdbx_description
1 polymer ?
#
loop_
_entity_poly.entity_id
_entity_poly.type
_entity_poly.pdbx_seq_one_letter_code
_entity_poly.pdbx_strand_id
1 'polypeptide(L)'
;MALSDVSLAPDEESVIEPTTLLELRTTRLLKNYRVRLFDEADRAMISDDAVEETDNGLVYRIQLPQPLKTGFKYTLVVDAQTGTGFTDALGRDVDEFRQTLQIAGEKEKPTPPAKQTGKKKRR
;
A
#
# COMPACT_ATOMS: atom_id res chain seq x y z
N MET A 1 20.06 3.49 -3.74
CA MET A 1 18.76 3.24 -3.07
C MET A 1 17.82 4.32 -3.54
N ALA A 2 16.82 3.98 -4.35
CA ALA A 2 15.82 4.92 -4.83
C ALA A 2 14.68 4.99 -3.81
N LEU A 3 14.40 6.17 -3.28
CA LEU A 3 13.26 6.43 -2.40
C LEU A 3 12.10 6.85 -3.29
N SER A 4 10.97 6.14 -3.19
CA SER A 4 9.74 6.52 -3.91
C SER A 4 8.89 7.36 -2.96
N ASP A 5 8.77 8.65 -3.24
CA ASP A 5 7.89 9.57 -2.51
C ASP A 5 6.46 9.36 -2.99
N VAL A 6 5.59 8.95 -2.08
CA VAL A 6 4.16 8.79 -2.34
C VAL A 6 3.44 9.95 -1.66
N SER A 7 2.93 10.86 -2.49
CA SER A 7 2.09 11.98 -2.05
C SER A 7 0.63 11.53 -1.95
N LEU A 8 -0.06 11.95 -0.87
CA LEU A 8 -1.49 11.72 -0.61
C LEU A 8 -2.43 12.50 -1.56
N ALA A 9 -2.21 12.42 -2.87
CA ALA A 9 -3.13 12.96 -3.86
C ALA A 9 -4.09 11.83 -4.29
N PRO A 10 -5.40 11.92 -4.00
CA PRO A 10 -6.34 10.94 -4.48
C PRO A 10 -6.47 11.10 -6.00
N ASP A 11 -6.45 9.98 -6.73
CA ASP A 11 -6.79 9.84 -8.16
C ASP A 11 -5.65 9.79 -9.21
N GLU A 12 -4.37 9.87 -8.83
CA GLU A 12 -3.28 9.63 -9.81
C GLU A 12 -2.72 8.21 -9.71
N GLU A 13 -2.99 7.39 -10.74
CA GLU A 13 -2.26 6.14 -11.00
C GLU A 13 -0.76 6.47 -11.11
N SER A 14 -0.03 6.21 -10.03
CA SER A 14 1.38 6.57 -9.93
C SER A 14 2.24 5.40 -10.36
N VAL A 15 2.98 5.59 -11.46
CA VAL A 15 3.94 4.58 -11.92
C VAL A 15 5.24 4.73 -11.15
N ILE A 16 5.62 3.72 -10.36
CA ILE A 16 6.82 3.73 -9.52
C ILE A 16 7.76 2.58 -9.87
N GLU A 17 9.07 2.76 -9.66
CA GLU A 17 10.03 1.68 -9.85
C GLU A 17 9.85 0.58 -8.77
N PRO A 18 10.26 -0.68 -9.06
CA PRO A 18 10.24 -1.75 -8.06
C PRO A 18 11.12 -1.39 -6.87
N THR A 19 10.46 -1.13 -5.73
CA THR A 19 11.12 -0.74 -4.48
C THR A 19 10.75 -1.69 -3.35
N THR A 20 11.63 -1.79 -2.36
CA THR A 20 11.36 -2.43 -1.06
C THR A 20 10.90 -1.43 -0.01
N LEU A 21 10.94 -0.13 -0.31
CA LEU A 21 10.63 0.93 0.65
C LEU A 21 9.68 1.93 -0.01
N LEU A 22 8.50 2.10 0.59
CA LEU A 22 7.54 3.14 0.24
C LEU A 22 7.50 4.16 1.38
N GLU A 23 7.58 5.45 1.03
CA GLU A 23 7.40 6.53 1.99
C GLU A 23 6.11 7.28 1.65
N LEU A 24 5.13 7.20 2.54
CA LEU A 24 3.92 8.00 2.48
C LEU A 24 4.15 9.27 3.31
N ARG A 25 4.13 10.43 2.65
CA ARG A 25 4.28 11.72 3.31
C ARG A 25 2.94 12.44 3.36
N THR A 26 2.63 12.90 4.56
CA THR A 26 1.37 13.56 4.85
C THR A 26 1.67 14.92 5.45
N THR A 27 0.99 15.96 5.00
CA THR A 27 1.13 17.32 5.54
C THR A 27 0.36 17.53 6.83
N ARG A 28 -0.34 16.49 7.31
CA ARG A 28 -1.17 16.54 8.50
C ARG A 28 -0.94 15.29 9.36
N LEU A 29 -0.91 15.48 10.67
CA LEU A 29 -0.76 14.37 11.61
C LEU A 29 -2.07 13.56 11.66
N LEU A 30 -1.98 12.24 11.55
CA LEU A 30 -3.13 11.34 11.58
C LEU A 30 -3.19 10.60 12.92
N LYS A 31 -4.41 10.33 13.40
CA LYS A 31 -4.70 9.56 14.63
C LYS A 31 -5.66 8.43 14.32
N ASN A 32 -5.46 7.29 14.99
CA ASN A 32 -6.28 6.09 14.80
C ASN A 32 -6.33 5.62 13.34
N TYR A 33 -5.22 5.77 12.61
CA TYR A 33 -5.09 5.35 11.22
C TYR A 33 -4.22 4.11 11.12
N ARG A 34 -4.42 3.32 10.07
CA ARG A 34 -3.52 2.24 9.66
C ARG A 34 -3.26 2.36 8.17
N VAL A 35 -2.08 1.95 7.75
CA VAL A 35 -1.74 1.87 6.34
C VAL A 35 -1.63 0.41 5.96
N ARG A 36 -2.24 0.04 4.85
CA ARG A 36 -2.24 -1.33 4.32
C ARG A 36 -1.90 -1.28 2.84
N LEU A 37 -0.99 -2.15 2.45
CA LEU A 37 -0.68 -2.37 1.05
C LEU A 37 -1.37 -3.64 0.57
N PHE A 38 -2.13 -3.53 -0.51
CA PHE A 38 -2.79 -4.65 -1.17
C PHE A 38 -2.17 -4.93 -2.53
N ASP A 39 -2.08 -6.20 -2.92
CA ASP A 39 -1.67 -6.60 -4.27
C ASP A 39 -2.82 -6.51 -5.29
N GLU A 40 -2.56 -6.85 -6.57
CA GLU A 40 -3.59 -6.83 -7.64
C GLU A 40 -4.76 -7.79 -7.38
N ALA A 41 -4.58 -8.76 -6.48
CA ALA A 41 -5.58 -9.74 -6.08
C ALA A 41 -6.26 -9.37 -4.74
N ASP A 42 -6.13 -8.11 -4.31
CA ASP A 42 -6.69 -7.57 -3.07
C ASP A 42 -6.18 -8.27 -1.81
N ARG A 43 -4.96 -8.81 -1.84
CA ARG A 43 -4.33 -9.46 -0.67
C ARG A 43 -3.46 -8.47 0.06
N ALA A 44 -3.68 -8.34 1.36
CA ALA A 44 -2.82 -7.57 2.23
C ALA A 44 -1.38 -8.14 2.20
N MET A 45 -0.43 -7.30 1.81
CA MET A 45 0.98 -7.62 1.83
C MET A 45 1.53 -7.52 3.25
N ILE A 46 2.53 -8.36 3.52
CA ILE A 46 3.32 -8.25 4.74
C ILE A 46 4.34 -7.15 4.53
N SER A 47 4.27 -6.14 5.37
CA SER A 47 5.21 -5.03 5.43
C SER A 47 5.53 -4.71 6.88
N ASP A 48 6.76 -4.27 7.11
CA ASP A 48 7.20 -3.68 8.37
C ASP A 48 6.94 -2.18 8.28
N ASP A 49 6.12 -1.66 9.17
CA ASP A 49 5.71 -0.28 9.14
C ASP A 49 6.34 0.54 10.27
N ALA A 50 6.86 1.72 9.90
CA ALA A 50 7.44 2.67 10.82
C ALA A 50 6.83 4.05 10.61
N VAL A 51 6.42 4.69 11.70
CA VAL A 51 5.90 6.06 11.70
C VAL A 51 6.95 7.01 12.26
N GLU A 52 7.16 8.12 11.57
CA GLU A 52 8.01 9.22 11.98
C GLU A 52 7.19 10.51 11.92
N GLU A 53 6.87 11.05 13.10
CA GLU A 53 6.20 12.34 13.24
C GLU A 53 7.25 13.45 13.11
N THR A 54 7.02 14.39 12.19
CA THR A 54 7.91 15.53 11.93
C THR A 54 7.14 16.84 12.09
N ASP A 55 7.85 17.96 12.24
CA ASP A 55 7.23 19.29 12.31
C ASP A 55 6.40 19.63 11.05
N ASN A 56 6.70 19.00 9.91
CA ASN A 56 6.01 19.21 8.64
C ASN A 56 4.81 18.26 8.43
N GLY A 57 4.53 17.36 9.38
CA GLY A 57 3.47 16.36 9.30
C GLY A 57 3.97 14.95 9.57
N LEU A 58 3.25 13.95 9.08
CA LEU A 58 3.53 12.54 9.38
C LEU A 58 4.17 11.85 8.18
N VAL A 59 5.29 11.18 8.42
CA VAL A 59 5.99 10.33 7.44
C VAL A 59 5.80 8.88 7.86
N TYR A 60 5.18 8.10 7.00
CA TYR A 60 4.97 6.67 7.22
C TYR A 60 5.83 5.88 6.24
N ARG A 61 6.72 5.05 6.76
CA ARG A 61 7.64 4.22 5.99
C ARG A 61 7.16 2.78 6.01
N ILE A 62 6.95 2.21 4.83
CA ILE A 62 6.54 0.83 4.64
C ILE A 62 7.73 0.09 4.04
N GLN A 63 8.34 -0.76 4.85
CA GLN A 63 9.44 -1.61 4.44
C GLN A 63 8.94 -3.01 4.10
N LEU A 64 9.10 -3.37 2.84
CA LEU A 64 8.68 -4.65 2.31
C LEU A 64 9.84 -5.65 2.40
N PRO A 65 9.58 -6.91 2.80
CA PRO A 65 10.61 -7.94 2.87
C PRO A 65 11.15 -8.33 1.49
N GLN A 66 10.38 -8.08 0.43
CA GLN A 66 10.75 -8.29 -0.97
C GLN A 66 10.34 -7.07 -1.79
N PRO A 67 11.08 -6.73 -2.86
CA PRO A 67 10.71 -5.63 -3.73
C PRO A 67 9.36 -5.89 -4.40
N LEU A 68 8.62 -4.81 -4.68
CA LEU A 68 7.37 -4.90 -5.42
C LEU A 68 7.61 -5.51 -6.81
N LYS A 69 6.74 -6.44 -7.20
CA LYS A 69 6.84 -7.11 -8.50
C LYS A 69 6.55 -6.11 -9.64
N THR A 70 7.42 -6.09 -10.65
CA THR A 70 7.30 -5.20 -11.81
C THR A 70 6.09 -5.54 -12.66
N GLY A 71 5.40 -4.51 -13.17
CA GLY A 71 4.17 -4.61 -13.95
C GLY A 71 2.96 -5.18 -13.21
N PHE A 72 3.03 -5.24 -11.87
CA PHE A 72 1.86 -5.47 -11.02
C PHE A 72 1.29 -4.14 -10.53
N LYS A 73 0.00 -4.16 -10.19
CA LYS A 73 -0.67 -3.06 -9.50
C LYS A 73 -0.76 -3.38 -8.02
N TYR A 74 -0.53 -2.37 -7.20
CA TYR A 74 -0.71 -2.42 -5.77
C TYR A 74 -1.63 -1.28 -5.35
N THR A 75 -2.42 -1.50 -4.31
CA THR A 75 -3.30 -0.48 -3.76
C THR A 75 -2.86 -0.16 -2.36
N LEU A 76 -2.38 1.06 -2.16
CA LEU A 76 -2.11 1.61 -0.84
C LEU A 76 -3.41 2.15 -0.27
N VAL A 77 -3.80 1.66 0.90
CA VAL A 77 -5.01 2.07 1.60
C VAL A 77 -4.64 2.63 2.96
N VAL A 78 -5.17 3.81 3.27
CA VAL A 78 -5.09 4.42 4.60
C VAL A 78 -6.50 4.46 5.16
N ASP A 79 -6.73 3.70 6.22
CA ASP A 79 -8.06 3.54 6.81
C ASP A 79 -8.01 3.55 8.35
N ALA A 80 -9.16 3.42 8.99
CA ALA A 80 -9.26 3.47 10.44
C ALA A 80 -8.61 2.23 11.09
N GLN A 81 -7.69 2.46 12.02
CA GLN A 81 -7.11 1.37 12.80
C GLN A 81 -8.18 0.71 13.68
N THR A 82 -8.98 1.52 14.36
CA THR A 82 -10.11 1.08 15.19
C THR A 82 -11.38 1.85 14.85
N GLY A 83 -12.54 1.20 14.93
CA GLY A 83 -13.82 1.84 14.60
C GLY A 83 -14.07 2.00 13.09
N THR A 84 -14.87 2.98 12.71
CA THR A 84 -15.35 3.21 11.33
C THR A 84 -14.68 4.39 10.63
N GLY A 85 -13.80 5.13 11.31
CA GLY A 85 -13.14 6.33 10.79
C GLY A 85 -11.90 6.70 11.59
N PHE A 86 -11.06 7.53 10.98
CA PHE A 86 -9.85 8.07 11.59
C PHE A 86 -9.86 9.60 11.50
N THR A 87 -9.07 10.24 12.36
CA THR A 87 -9.11 11.70 12.50
C THR A 87 -7.73 12.30 12.38
N ASP A 88 -7.67 13.56 12.00
CA ASP A 88 -6.45 14.36 12.04
C ASP A 88 -6.07 14.75 13.50
N ALA A 89 -4.89 15.34 13.72
CA ALA A 89 -4.49 15.88 15.01
C ALA A 89 -5.42 16.99 15.53
N LEU A 90 -6.12 17.68 14.63
CA LEU A 90 -7.16 18.66 14.96
C LEU A 90 -8.52 18.04 15.32
N GLY A 91 -8.64 16.71 15.32
CA GLY A 91 -9.88 15.99 15.62
C GLY A 91 -10.93 16.05 14.52
N ARG A 92 -10.52 16.38 13.28
CA ARG A 92 -11.40 16.35 12.10
C ARG A 92 -11.40 14.93 11.52
N ASP A 93 -12.57 14.40 11.19
CA ASP A 93 -12.68 13.16 10.45
C ASP A 93 -11.96 13.26 9.11
N VAL A 94 -11.23 12.20 8.78
CA VAL A 94 -10.50 12.03 7.52
C VAL A 94 -11.09 10.83 6.80
N ASP A 95 -11.44 11.04 5.53
CA ASP A 95 -11.93 9.97 4.67
C ASP A 95 -10.83 8.95 4.36
N GLU A 96 -11.25 7.71 4.13
CA GLU A 96 -10.36 6.65 3.66
C GLU A 96 -9.65 7.06 2.38
N PHE A 97 -8.33 6.88 2.36
CA PHE A 97 -7.51 7.17 1.20
C PHE A 97 -7.11 5.87 0.51
N ARG A 98 -7.27 5.83 -0.81
CA ARG A 98 -6.83 4.72 -1.65
C ARG A 98 -6.03 5.26 -2.82
N GLN A 99 -4.83 4.71 -3.01
CA GLN A 99 -3.97 5.06 -4.13
C GLN A 99 -3.50 3.80 -4.84
N THR A 100 -3.71 3.77 -6.15
CA THR A 100 -3.22 2.69 -6.99
C THR A 100 -1.82 3.02 -7.47
N LEU A 101 -0.86 2.16 -7.12
CA LEU A 101 0.53 2.21 -7.53
C LEU A 101 0.75 1.17 -8.61
N GLN A 102 1.23 1.59 -9.78
CA GLN A 102 1.61 0.69 -10.85
C GLN A 102 3.14 0.55 -10.86
N ILE A 103 3.65 -0.67 -10.70
CA ILE A 103 5.10 -0.85 -10.70
C ILE A 103 5.60 -0.88 -12.14
N ALA A 104 6.55 0.01 -12.45
CA ALA A 104 7.23 0.07 -13.71
C ALA A 104 7.98 -1.23 -14.01
N GLY A 105 8.26 -1.46 -15.29
CA GLY A 105 8.93 -2.65 -15.79
C GLY A 105 7.98 -3.67 -16.41
N GLU A 106 8.58 -4.63 -17.11
CA GLU A 106 7.85 -5.70 -17.76
C GLU A 106 7.09 -6.49 -16.69
N LYS A 107 5.79 -6.75 -16.93
CA LYS A 107 4.97 -7.55 -16.00
C LYS A 107 5.66 -8.89 -15.82
N GLU A 108 6.26 -9.08 -14.64
CA GLU A 108 6.90 -10.34 -14.31
C GLU A 108 5.81 -11.39 -14.47
N LYS A 109 5.97 -12.30 -15.45
CA LYS A 109 4.92 -13.24 -15.81
C LYS A 109 4.45 -13.89 -14.51
N PRO A 110 3.17 -13.74 -14.11
CA PRO A 110 2.68 -14.41 -12.93
C PRO A 110 3.04 -15.87 -13.14
N THR A 111 3.86 -16.43 -12.25
CA THR A 111 3.99 -17.87 -12.18
C THR A 111 2.55 -18.34 -11.99
N PRO A 112 1.97 -19.03 -13.00
CA PRO A 112 0.55 -19.31 -13.00
C PRO A 112 0.21 -19.97 -11.67
N PRO A 113 -0.91 -19.58 -11.01
CA PRO A 113 -1.30 -20.21 -9.76
C PRO A 113 -1.23 -21.72 -9.99
N ALA A 114 -0.43 -22.41 -9.18
CA ALA A 114 -0.26 -23.84 -9.28
C ALA A 114 -1.65 -24.45 -9.39
N LYS A 115 -1.99 -24.95 -10.58
CA LYS A 115 -3.29 -25.55 -10.87
C LYS A 115 -3.50 -26.56 -9.75
N GLN A 116 -4.48 -26.32 -8.88
CA GLN A 116 -4.89 -27.32 -7.89
C GLN A 116 -5.28 -28.55 -8.70
N THR A 117 -4.39 -29.52 -8.71
CA THR A 117 -4.56 -30.77 -9.44
C THR A 117 -5.64 -31.56 -8.73
N GLY A 118 -6.85 -31.40 -9.25
CA GLY A 118 -7.91 -32.39 -9.39
C GLY A 118 -8.18 -33.35 -8.22
N LYS A 119 -9.47 -33.45 -7.88
CA LYS A 119 -10.11 -34.77 -7.82
C LYS A 119 -11.59 -34.67 -8.18
N LYS A 120 -11.85 -34.91 -9.46
CA LYS A 120 -13.14 -35.32 -9.99
C LYS A 120 -13.40 -36.75 -9.49
N LYS A 121 -14.47 -36.99 -8.73
CA LYS A 121 -15.13 -38.30 -8.76
C LYS A 121 -16.65 -38.13 -8.73
N ARG A 122 -17.19 -38.22 -9.94
CA ARG A 122 -18.59 -38.42 -10.27
C ARG A 122 -18.90 -39.90 -9.99
N ARG A 123 -19.91 -40.18 -9.18
CA ARG A 123 -20.77 -41.35 -9.37
C ARG A 123 -22.13 -41.05 -8.78
#